data_AF-A0A662HFD6-F1
#
_entry.id   AF-A0A662HFD6-F1
#
_cell.length_a   1.000
_cell.length_b   1.000
_cell.length_c   1.000
_cell.angle_alpha   90.00
_cell.angle_beta   90.00
_cell.angle_gamma   90.00
#
_symmetry.space_group_name_H-M   'P 1'
#
loop_
_entity.id
_entity.type
_entity.pdbx_description
1 polymer ?
#
loop_
_entity_poly.entity_id
_entity_poly.type
_entity_poly.pdbx_seq_one_letter_code
_entity_poly.pdbx_strand_id
1 'polypeptide(L)'
;MYIQVVLDIGDERAVAGTPLDYILAVHDAHMAVEWLLRYYTGRWRGDFITLMNEARKKAGKKTTSELAKLLDEYWEFLHRLNDVRNAAQHHAVVSEAEARDLVKGGKEFVAEFVEQRYKLRLEELSYANLLSTPEFKRLAREAEEALKDKRYEDAVDKALDLLTLIIFGDEKYQGLVGLAGQLTGLFSPYQKTLKAVLEEDYCKRYQGQVRELAKALTEVAMSIGAASTTMQFLNREEKAVFLRLMTGEGWRDGEAYAKAMVHFAIMFAWRIETLGLAELLHKE
;
A
#
# COMPACT_ATOMS: atom_id res chain seq x y z
N MET A 1 -9.34 3.08 6.66
CA MET A 1 -8.56 1.95 7.16
C MET A 1 -7.06 2.13 6.90
N TYR A 2 -6.53 2.51 5.70
CA TYR A 2 -5.04 2.66 5.54
C TYR A 2 -4.50 3.77 6.35
N ILE A 3 -5.28 4.80 6.25
CA ILE A 3 -5.30 5.96 7.07
C ILE A 3 -5.22 5.56 8.56
N GLN A 4 -6.01 4.59 9.04
CA GLN A 4 -5.97 4.15 10.45
C GLN A 4 -4.69 3.39 10.81
N VAL A 5 -4.24 2.42 10.01
CA VAL A 5 -3.01 1.67 10.31
C VAL A 5 -1.77 2.55 10.17
N VAL A 6 -1.73 3.44 9.19
CA VAL A 6 -0.66 4.44 9.07
C VAL A 6 -0.71 5.42 10.23
N LEU A 7 -1.89 5.81 10.68
CA LEU A 7 -2.00 6.61 11.91
C LEU A 7 -1.56 5.82 13.15
N ASP A 8 -1.83 4.51 13.23
CA ASP A 8 -1.40 3.65 14.34
C ASP A 8 0.12 3.43 14.33
N ILE A 9 0.71 3.20 13.16
CA ILE A 9 2.18 3.15 12.97
C ILE A 9 2.80 4.51 13.32
N GLY A 10 2.15 5.61 12.90
CA GLY A 10 2.58 6.96 13.24
C GLY A 10 2.56 7.20 14.75
N ASP A 11 1.57 6.66 15.45
CA ASP A 11 1.44 6.73 16.91
C ASP A 11 2.52 5.89 17.62
N GLU A 12 2.77 4.67 17.13
CA GLU A 12 3.87 3.83 17.63
C GLU A 12 5.23 4.53 17.46
N ARG A 13 5.46 5.16 16.31
CA ARG A 13 6.70 5.92 16.03
C ARG A 13 6.80 7.19 16.87
N ALA A 14 5.70 7.90 17.07
CA ALA A 14 5.65 9.05 17.97
C ALA A 14 5.98 8.68 19.44
N VAL A 15 5.79 7.41 19.81
CA VAL A 15 6.14 6.86 21.13
C VAL A 15 7.56 6.28 21.18
N ALA A 16 8.10 5.79 20.06
CA ALA A 16 9.41 5.11 19.98
C ALA A 16 10.62 6.02 20.32
N GLY A 17 10.50 7.32 20.08
CA GLY A 17 11.32 8.32 20.77
C GLY A 17 12.55 8.85 20.04
N THR A 18 12.85 8.39 18.81
CA THR A 18 14.01 8.90 18.05
C THR A 18 13.63 10.05 17.11
N PRO A 19 14.57 10.95 16.77
CA PRO A 19 14.32 12.02 15.79
C PRO A 19 13.85 11.51 14.43
N LEU A 20 14.33 10.34 14.00
CA LEU A 20 13.87 9.70 12.76
C LEU A 20 12.43 9.20 12.91
N ASP A 21 12.08 8.61 14.05
CA ASP A 21 10.72 8.13 14.30
C ASP A 21 9.72 9.29 14.31
N TYR A 22 10.07 10.45 14.86
CA TYR A 22 9.21 11.65 14.83
C TYR A 22 8.97 12.17 13.41
N ILE A 23 10.00 12.18 12.57
CA ILE A 23 9.87 12.53 11.15
C ILE A 23 8.94 11.56 10.43
N LEU A 24 9.13 10.26 10.65
CA LEU A 24 8.32 9.21 10.05
C LEU A 24 6.87 9.24 10.56
N ALA A 25 6.65 9.55 11.84
CA ALA A 25 5.33 9.68 12.44
C ALA A 25 4.50 10.81 11.80
N VAL A 26 5.12 11.98 11.59
CA VAL A 26 4.46 13.11 10.89
C VAL A 26 4.20 12.77 9.43
N HIS A 27 5.14 12.09 8.77
CA HIS A 27 4.94 11.62 7.40
C HIS A 27 3.73 10.69 7.29
N ASP A 28 3.63 9.71 8.19
CA ASP A 28 2.52 8.76 8.22
C ASP A 28 1.18 9.48 8.42
N ALA A 29 1.08 10.36 9.42
CA ALA A 29 -0.14 11.14 9.65
C ALA A 29 -0.54 12.00 8.44
N HIS A 30 0.42 12.65 7.78
CA HIS A 30 0.17 13.40 6.56
C HIS A 30 -0.32 12.51 5.42
N MET A 31 0.33 11.37 5.19
CA MET A 31 -0.01 10.42 4.14
C MET A 31 -1.43 9.86 4.34
N ALA A 32 -1.79 9.53 5.58
CA ALA A 32 -3.13 9.10 5.95
C ALA A 32 -4.19 10.14 5.53
N VAL A 33 -4.00 11.40 5.93
CA VAL A 33 -4.90 12.50 5.58
C VAL A 33 -4.96 12.72 4.06
N GLU A 34 -3.81 12.74 3.39
CA GLU A 34 -3.73 12.92 1.94
C GLU A 34 -4.56 11.86 1.21
N TRP A 35 -4.42 10.59 1.59
CA TRP A 35 -5.10 9.50 0.92
C TRP A 35 -6.61 9.55 1.11
N LEU A 36 -7.07 9.96 2.30
CA LEU A 36 -8.49 10.19 2.55
C LEU A 36 -9.06 11.23 1.58
N LEU A 37 -8.36 12.35 1.43
CA LEU A 37 -8.80 13.44 0.57
C LEU A 37 -8.73 13.05 -0.91
N ARG A 38 -7.72 12.28 -1.34
CA ARG A 38 -7.62 11.76 -2.71
C ARG A 38 -8.76 10.81 -3.02
N TYR A 39 -9.07 9.88 -2.13
CA TYR A 39 -10.21 8.99 -2.27
C TYR A 39 -11.54 9.76 -2.33
N TYR A 40 -11.74 10.69 -1.39
CA TYR A 40 -12.94 11.50 -1.34
C TYR A 40 -13.13 12.34 -2.59
N THR A 41 -12.07 12.96 -3.12
CA THR A 41 -12.13 13.82 -4.31
C THR A 41 -12.16 13.03 -5.62
N GLY A 42 -11.53 11.86 -5.66
CA GLY A 42 -11.21 11.11 -6.88
C GLY A 42 -9.96 11.61 -7.60
N ARG A 43 -9.15 12.48 -6.96
CA ARG A 43 -8.02 13.18 -7.59
C ARG A 43 -6.68 12.66 -7.07
N TRP A 44 -6.02 11.85 -7.90
CA TRP A 44 -4.73 11.22 -7.58
C TRP A 44 -3.49 12.00 -8.05
N ARG A 45 -3.69 13.12 -8.76
CA ARG A 45 -2.61 14.00 -9.24
C ARG A 45 -2.75 15.41 -8.67
N GLY A 46 -1.62 16.05 -8.38
CA GLY A 46 -1.54 17.40 -7.82
C GLY A 46 -1.03 17.39 -6.38
N ASP A 47 -0.66 18.57 -5.89
CA ASP A 47 -0.16 18.79 -4.54
C ASP A 47 -1.29 18.77 -3.49
N PHE A 48 -0.88 18.69 -2.22
CA PHE A 48 -1.79 18.57 -1.08
C PHE A 48 -2.72 19.79 -0.91
N ILE A 49 -2.25 21.01 -1.22
CA ILE A 49 -3.06 22.24 -1.09
C ILE A 49 -4.16 22.25 -2.15
N THR A 50 -3.81 21.90 -3.39
CA THR A 50 -4.80 21.72 -4.45
C THR A 50 -5.84 20.67 -4.06
N LEU A 51 -5.42 19.57 -3.43
CA LEU A 51 -6.30 18.52 -2.96
C LEU A 51 -7.26 18.99 -1.86
N MET A 52 -6.79 19.76 -0.89
CA MET A 52 -7.63 20.36 0.16
C MET A 52 -8.70 21.28 -0.42
N ASN A 53 -8.32 22.15 -1.36
CA ASN A 53 -9.26 23.06 -2.04
C ASN A 53 -10.36 22.29 -2.78
N GLU A 54 -10.00 21.21 -3.48
CA GLU A 54 -10.99 20.37 -4.17
C GLU A 54 -11.89 19.61 -3.19
N ALA A 55 -11.34 19.07 -2.10
CA ALA A 55 -12.14 18.43 -1.06
C ALA A 55 -13.15 19.42 -0.47
N ARG A 56 -12.70 20.65 -0.17
CA ARG A 56 -13.56 21.70 0.36
C ARG A 56 -14.67 22.12 -0.60
N LYS A 57 -14.34 22.24 -1.89
CA LYS A 57 -15.31 22.54 -2.96
C LYS A 57 -16.33 21.40 -3.10
N LYS A 58 -15.88 20.15 -3.10
CA LYS A 58 -16.72 18.95 -3.19
C LYS A 58 -17.64 18.79 -1.99
N ALA A 59 -17.21 19.21 -0.79
CA ALA A 59 -18.01 19.17 0.42
C ALA A 59 -19.22 20.13 0.41
N GLY A 60 -19.28 21.09 -0.53
CA GLY A 60 -20.41 21.99 -0.69
C GLY A 60 -20.39 23.19 0.26
N LYS A 61 -21.56 23.80 0.53
CA LYS A 61 -21.66 25.02 1.35
C LYS A 61 -21.59 24.71 2.85
N LYS A 62 -20.90 25.57 3.60
CA LYS A 62 -20.72 25.46 5.06
C LYS A 62 -22.04 25.44 5.84
N THR A 63 -23.03 26.19 5.36
CA THR A 63 -24.35 26.31 6.00
C THR A 63 -25.17 25.03 5.96
N THR A 64 -24.82 24.08 5.08
CA THR A 64 -25.61 22.88 4.82
C THR A 64 -24.82 21.57 4.92
N SER A 65 -23.49 21.63 5.07
CA SER A 65 -22.62 20.46 5.07
C SER A 65 -21.71 20.48 6.29
N GLU A 66 -21.90 19.50 7.19
CA GLU A 66 -21.02 19.29 8.33
C GLU A 66 -19.58 19.00 7.89
N LEU A 67 -19.41 18.25 6.78
CA LEU A 67 -18.08 17.96 6.22
C LEU A 67 -17.35 19.23 5.76
N ALA A 68 -18.09 20.22 5.25
CA ALA A 68 -17.52 21.51 4.88
C ALA A 68 -17.10 22.33 6.11
N LYS A 69 -17.81 22.20 7.23
CA LYS A 69 -17.41 22.83 8.51
C LYS A 69 -16.16 22.17 9.07
N LEU A 70 -16.12 20.84 9.08
CA LEU A 70 -14.96 20.07 9.54
C LEU A 70 -13.69 20.44 8.76
N LEU A 71 -13.78 20.50 7.43
CA LEU A 71 -12.65 20.90 6.59
C LEU A 71 -12.19 22.34 6.85
N ASP A 72 -13.10 23.26 7.19
CA ASP A 72 -12.74 24.63 7.58
C ASP A 72 -12.10 24.69 8.96
N GLU A 73 -12.58 23.88 9.92
CA GLU A 73 -12.07 23.80 11.29
C GLU A 73 -10.63 23.26 11.34
N TYR A 74 -10.38 22.20 10.59
CA TYR A 74 -9.05 21.59 10.50
C TYR A 74 -8.15 22.28 9.45
N TRP A 75 -8.57 23.37 8.81
CA TRP A 75 -7.85 23.98 7.69
C TRP A 75 -6.41 24.35 8.04
N GLU A 76 -6.22 25.10 9.13
CA GLU A 76 -4.89 25.52 9.59
C GLU A 76 -4.03 24.33 10.05
N PHE A 77 -4.65 23.36 10.73
CA PHE A 77 -3.99 22.12 11.14
C PHE A 77 -3.45 21.34 9.93
N LEU A 78 -4.25 21.17 8.88
CA LEU A 78 -3.87 20.44 7.67
C LEU A 78 -2.72 21.13 6.92
N HIS A 79 -2.73 22.46 6.88
CA HIS A 79 -1.61 23.25 6.35
C HIS A 79 -0.33 23.02 7.18
N ARG A 80 -0.42 23.12 8.50
CA ARG A 80 0.70 22.86 9.41
C ARG A 80 1.27 21.45 9.24
N LEU A 81 0.40 20.44 9.15
CA LEU A 81 0.80 19.05 8.94
C LEU A 81 1.60 18.88 7.63
N ASN A 82 1.14 19.52 6.55
CA ASN A 82 1.84 19.53 5.27
C ASN A 82 3.20 20.25 5.33
N ASP A 83 3.25 21.40 6.01
CA ASP A 83 4.48 22.20 6.11
C ASP A 83 5.56 21.48 6.91
N VAL A 84 5.19 20.89 8.06
CA VAL A 84 6.13 20.11 8.89
C VAL A 84 6.59 18.86 8.15
N ARG A 85 5.71 18.15 7.44
CA ARG A 85 6.08 16.99 6.62
C ARG A 85 7.08 17.38 5.52
N ASN A 86 6.85 18.49 4.82
CA ASN A 86 7.76 18.96 3.79
C ASN A 86 9.11 19.42 4.36
N ALA A 87 9.10 20.12 5.51
CA ALA A 87 10.33 20.51 6.20
C ALA A 87 11.14 19.28 6.66
N ALA A 88 10.48 18.27 7.21
CA ALA A 88 11.09 17.02 7.65
C ALA A 88 11.77 16.26 6.49
N GLN A 89 11.18 16.29 5.29
CA GLN A 89 11.78 15.74 4.07
C GLN A 89 13.07 16.48 3.63
N HIS A 90 13.24 17.74 4.06
CA HIS A 90 14.42 18.56 3.81
C HIS A 90 15.39 18.63 5.01
N HIS A 91 15.39 17.61 5.88
CA HIS A 91 16.27 17.47 7.05
C HIS A 91 15.97 18.39 8.24
N ALA A 92 14.75 18.91 8.38
CA ALA A 92 14.33 19.57 9.62
C ALA A 92 14.12 18.56 10.77
N VAL A 93 14.47 18.96 11.99
CA VAL A 93 14.20 18.18 13.20
C VAL A 93 12.75 18.41 13.64
N VAL A 94 12.01 17.34 13.85
CA VAL A 94 10.66 17.37 14.43
C VAL A 94 10.77 17.06 15.93
N SER A 95 10.17 17.89 16.78
CA SER A 95 10.15 17.64 18.22
C SER A 95 9.13 16.55 18.58
N GLU A 96 9.34 15.85 19.69
CA GLU A 96 8.41 14.83 20.20
C GLU A 96 6.99 15.39 20.39
N ALA A 97 6.90 16.55 21.04
CA ALA A 97 5.61 17.20 21.32
C ALA A 97 4.86 17.53 20.02
N GLU A 98 5.58 18.00 19.00
CA GLU A 98 5.00 18.31 17.69
C GLU A 98 4.59 17.05 16.92
N ALA A 99 5.39 15.99 16.94
CA ALA A 99 5.03 14.73 16.30
C ALA A 99 3.76 14.12 16.92
N ARG A 100 3.68 14.09 18.25
CA ARG A 100 2.50 13.57 18.96
C ARG A 100 1.24 14.41 18.69
N ASP A 101 1.36 15.74 18.69
CA ASP A 101 0.26 16.67 18.39
C ASP A 101 -0.27 16.46 16.96
N LEU A 102 0.62 16.36 15.98
CA LEU A 102 0.27 16.17 14.57
C LEU A 102 -0.33 14.79 14.29
N VAL A 103 0.21 13.72 14.88
CA VAL A 103 -0.36 12.36 14.75
C VAL A 103 -1.75 12.30 15.36
N LYS A 104 -1.92 12.87 16.57
CA LYS A 104 -3.21 12.90 17.25
C LYS A 104 -4.25 13.68 16.44
N GLY A 105 -3.93 14.90 15.99
CA GLY A 105 -4.84 15.69 15.16
C GLY A 105 -5.16 15.02 13.82
N GLY A 106 -4.21 14.27 13.25
CA GLY A 106 -4.44 13.47 12.05
C GLY A 106 -5.44 12.34 12.29
N LYS A 107 -5.35 11.67 13.45
CA LYS A 107 -6.30 10.63 13.88
C LYS A 107 -7.71 11.20 14.05
N GLU A 108 -7.83 12.30 14.79
CA GLU A 108 -9.11 12.95 15.08
C GLU A 108 -9.79 13.42 13.79
N PHE A 109 -9.08 14.15 12.93
CA PHE A 109 -9.60 14.58 11.63
C PHE A 109 -10.12 13.42 10.79
N VAL A 110 -9.34 12.35 10.66
CA VAL A 110 -9.71 11.19 9.86
C VAL A 110 -10.95 10.51 10.39
N ALA A 111 -11.02 10.30 11.71
CA ALA A 111 -12.14 9.63 12.35
C ALA A 111 -13.43 10.43 12.11
N GLU A 112 -13.40 11.73 12.40
CA GLU A 112 -14.54 12.63 12.21
C GLU A 112 -14.95 12.74 10.74
N PHE A 113 -13.99 12.83 9.82
CA PHE A 113 -14.28 12.90 8.39
C PHE A 113 -14.98 11.64 7.91
N VAL A 114 -14.48 10.48 8.33
CA VAL A 114 -15.06 9.17 7.95
C VAL A 114 -16.48 9.05 8.47
N GLU A 115 -16.70 9.35 9.74
CA GLU A 115 -18.00 9.28 10.37
C GLU A 115 -18.99 10.23 9.70
N GLN A 116 -18.60 11.47 9.45
CA GLN A 116 -19.47 12.46 8.83
C GLN A 116 -19.84 12.10 7.39
N ARG A 117 -18.84 11.69 6.58
CA ARG A 117 -19.03 11.47 5.13
C ARG A 117 -19.58 10.09 4.80
N TYR A 118 -19.11 9.05 5.49
CA TYR A 118 -19.41 7.67 5.13
C TYR A 118 -20.36 6.99 6.12
N LYS A 119 -20.69 7.62 7.26
CA LYS A 119 -21.57 7.05 8.30
C LYS A 119 -21.08 5.69 8.80
N LEU A 120 -19.76 5.53 8.82
CA LEU A 120 -19.06 4.37 9.33
C LEU A 120 -18.20 4.82 10.49
N ARG A 121 -18.06 3.96 11.50
CA ARG A 121 -16.99 4.17 12.47
C ARG A 121 -15.64 3.86 11.81
N LEU A 122 -14.56 4.47 12.30
CA LEU A 122 -13.23 4.27 11.72
C LEU A 122 -12.87 2.78 11.66
N GLU A 123 -13.31 2.02 12.67
CA GLU A 123 -13.10 0.58 12.85
C GLU A 123 -13.96 -0.30 11.92
N GLU A 124 -14.93 0.28 11.19
CA GLU A 124 -15.84 -0.45 10.29
C GLU A 124 -15.47 -0.32 8.82
N LEU A 125 -14.42 0.44 8.50
CA LEU A 125 -13.91 0.51 7.14
C LEU A 125 -13.34 -0.86 6.74
N SER A 126 -13.63 -1.31 5.50
CA SER A 126 -13.04 -2.49 4.83
C SER A 126 -12.27 -2.02 3.57
N TYR A 127 -10.97 -2.33 3.46
CA TYR A 127 -10.08 -1.99 2.35
C TYR A 127 -10.46 -2.81 1.14
N ALA A 128 -10.95 -4.03 1.34
CA ALA A 128 -11.43 -4.85 0.25
C ALA A 128 -12.53 -4.15 -0.56
N ASN A 129 -13.27 -3.21 0.02
CA ASN A 129 -14.24 -2.41 -0.72
C ASN A 129 -13.62 -1.38 -1.68
N LEU A 130 -12.33 -1.05 -1.53
CA LEU A 130 -11.58 -0.23 -2.48
C LEU A 130 -11.24 -1.00 -3.76
N LEU A 131 -11.25 -2.33 -3.69
CA LEU A 131 -10.89 -3.20 -4.79
C LEU A 131 -12.09 -3.48 -5.69
N SER A 132 -11.82 -3.41 -6.99
CA SER A 132 -12.79 -3.64 -8.06
C SER A 132 -12.64 -5.04 -8.64
N THR A 133 -11.43 -5.60 -8.64
CA THR A 133 -11.13 -6.96 -9.10
C THR A 133 -11.75 -7.96 -8.13
N PRO A 134 -12.67 -8.84 -8.56
CA PRO A 134 -13.38 -9.76 -7.68
C PRO A 134 -12.45 -10.62 -6.82
N GLU A 135 -11.36 -11.11 -7.41
CA GLU A 135 -10.45 -12.03 -6.73
C GLU A 135 -9.54 -11.30 -5.73
N PHE A 136 -9.09 -10.08 -6.06
CA PHE A 136 -8.36 -9.24 -5.12
C PHE A 136 -9.25 -8.89 -3.92
N LYS A 137 -10.51 -8.52 -4.21
CA LYS A 137 -11.51 -8.19 -3.21
C LYS A 137 -11.83 -9.37 -2.29
N ARG A 138 -11.93 -10.58 -2.82
CA ARG A 138 -12.17 -11.79 -2.03
C ARG A 138 -11.03 -12.04 -1.04
N LEU A 139 -9.78 -12.10 -1.52
CA LEU A 139 -8.62 -12.35 -0.67
C LEU A 139 -8.42 -11.24 0.38
N ALA A 140 -8.65 -9.98 -0.01
CA ALA A 140 -8.62 -8.85 0.90
C ALA A 140 -9.67 -8.96 2.02
N ARG A 141 -10.90 -9.40 1.72
CA ARG A 141 -11.94 -9.62 2.75
C ARG A 141 -11.57 -10.75 3.69
N GLU A 142 -11.10 -11.88 3.16
CA GLU A 142 -10.67 -13.03 3.97
C GLU A 142 -9.56 -12.61 4.95
N ALA A 143 -8.58 -11.82 4.47
CA ALA A 143 -7.50 -11.29 5.29
C ALA A 143 -8.01 -10.34 6.40
N GLU A 144 -8.94 -9.44 6.08
CA GLU A 144 -9.55 -8.52 7.05
C GLU A 144 -10.43 -9.22 8.08
N GLU A 145 -11.21 -10.22 7.67
CA GLU A 145 -12.04 -11.02 8.56
C GLU A 145 -11.18 -11.81 9.55
N ALA A 146 -10.11 -12.45 9.06
CA ALA A 146 -9.15 -13.13 9.92
C ALA A 146 -8.50 -12.17 10.93
N LEU A 147 -8.15 -10.96 10.49
CA LEU A 147 -7.58 -9.92 11.36
C LEU A 147 -8.58 -9.48 12.44
N LYS A 148 -9.85 -9.28 12.08
CA LYS A 148 -10.94 -8.92 13.00
C LYS A 148 -11.20 -10.00 14.04
N ASP A 149 -11.09 -11.27 13.64
CA ASP A 149 -11.24 -12.43 14.50
C ASP A 149 -9.98 -12.75 15.33
N LYS A 150 -8.93 -11.92 15.23
CA LYS A 150 -7.61 -12.12 15.87
C LYS A 150 -6.89 -13.40 15.44
N ARG A 151 -7.21 -13.92 14.27
CA ARG A 151 -6.54 -15.06 13.63
C ARG A 151 -5.36 -14.54 12.80
N TYR A 152 -4.33 -14.03 13.49
CA TYR A 152 -3.25 -13.25 12.89
C TYR A 152 -2.44 -14.02 11.82
N GLU A 153 -2.15 -15.30 12.04
CA GLU A 153 -1.45 -16.14 11.05
C GLU A 153 -2.25 -16.29 9.76
N ASP A 154 -3.55 -16.61 9.85
CA ASP A 154 -4.44 -16.70 8.68
C ASP A 154 -4.57 -15.34 7.97
N ALA A 155 -4.61 -14.24 8.72
CA ALA A 155 -4.63 -12.90 8.13
C ALA A 155 -3.36 -12.63 7.30
N VAL A 156 -2.18 -13.04 7.78
CA VAL A 156 -0.91 -12.94 7.06
C VAL A 156 -0.91 -13.83 5.82
N ASP A 157 -1.34 -15.09 5.94
CA ASP A 157 -1.40 -16.03 4.82
C ASP A 157 -2.28 -15.49 3.69
N LYS A 158 -3.46 -14.96 4.01
CA LYS A 158 -4.37 -14.36 3.02
C LYS A 158 -3.81 -13.09 2.37
N ALA A 159 -3.04 -12.32 3.12
CA ALA A 159 -2.33 -11.16 2.58
C ALA A 159 -1.21 -11.57 1.62
N LEU A 160 -0.48 -12.64 1.93
CA LEU A 160 0.54 -13.23 1.07
C LEU A 160 -0.07 -13.86 -0.18
N ASP A 161 -1.23 -14.51 -0.07
CA ASP A 161 -2.00 -15.02 -1.22
C ASP A 161 -2.34 -13.86 -2.18
N LEU A 162 -2.82 -12.73 -1.65
CA LEU A 162 -3.13 -11.54 -2.44
C LEU A 162 -1.88 -10.99 -3.15
N LEU A 163 -0.76 -10.84 -2.43
CA LEU A 163 0.51 -10.40 -3.01
C LEU A 163 1.01 -11.36 -4.09
N THR A 164 0.93 -12.67 -3.83
CA THR A 164 1.34 -13.71 -4.76
C THR A 164 0.53 -13.66 -6.04
N LEU A 165 -0.79 -13.53 -5.92
CA LEU A 165 -1.70 -13.38 -7.06
C LEU A 165 -1.36 -12.15 -7.91
N ILE A 166 -1.05 -11.02 -7.29
CA ILE A 166 -0.70 -9.78 -8.01
C ILE A 166 0.66 -9.92 -8.70
N ILE A 167 1.68 -10.43 -7.99
CA ILE A 167 3.06 -10.47 -8.47
C ILE A 167 3.24 -11.59 -9.50
N PHE A 168 2.80 -12.80 -9.17
CA PHE A 168 3.07 -14.01 -9.94
C PHE A 168 1.86 -14.50 -10.74
N GLY A 169 0.64 -14.09 -10.37
CA GLY A 169 -0.56 -14.56 -11.04
C GLY A 169 -1.00 -15.95 -10.60
N ASP A 170 -1.98 -16.48 -11.32
CA ASP A 170 -2.55 -17.83 -11.18
C ASP A 170 -3.04 -18.34 -12.55
N GLU A 171 -4.00 -19.25 -12.59
CA GLU A 171 -4.58 -19.73 -13.85
C GLU A 171 -5.31 -18.64 -14.65
N LYS A 172 -5.91 -17.64 -13.99
CA LYS A 172 -6.68 -16.55 -14.60
C LYS A 172 -5.83 -15.30 -14.85
N TYR A 173 -4.85 -15.05 -13.98
CA TYR A 173 -4.02 -13.85 -14.00
C TYR A 173 -2.57 -14.18 -14.36
N GLN A 174 -1.93 -13.43 -15.25
CA GLN A 174 -0.51 -13.58 -15.55
C GLN A 174 0.42 -12.93 -14.51
N GLY A 175 -0.12 -12.09 -13.63
CA GLY A 175 0.66 -11.33 -12.65
C GLY A 175 1.58 -10.29 -13.28
N LEU A 176 2.14 -9.42 -12.43
CA LEU A 176 3.07 -8.37 -12.86
C LEU A 176 4.35 -8.97 -13.49
N VAL A 177 4.81 -10.11 -12.99
CA VAL A 177 5.99 -10.81 -13.53
C VAL A 177 5.72 -11.33 -14.93
N GLY A 178 4.56 -11.94 -15.16
CA GLY A 178 4.17 -12.40 -16.50
C GLY A 178 4.06 -11.24 -17.48
N LEU A 179 3.38 -10.16 -17.08
CA LEU A 179 3.23 -8.95 -17.89
C LEU A 179 4.60 -8.32 -18.22
N ALA A 180 5.48 -8.15 -17.24
CA ALA A 180 6.83 -7.62 -17.44
C ALA A 180 7.69 -8.55 -18.32
N GLY A 181 7.54 -9.87 -18.17
CA GLY A 181 8.20 -10.87 -19.02
C GLY A 181 7.76 -10.77 -20.48
N GLN A 182 6.45 -10.62 -20.73
CA GLN A 182 5.91 -10.42 -22.08
C GLN A 182 6.46 -9.13 -22.72
N LEU A 183 6.40 -8.01 -21.99
CA LEU A 183 6.93 -6.72 -22.46
C LEU A 183 8.44 -6.81 -22.74
N THR A 184 9.21 -7.40 -21.84
CA THR A 184 10.66 -7.62 -22.03
C THR A 184 10.93 -8.48 -23.26
N GLY A 185 10.10 -9.49 -23.51
CA GLY A 185 10.16 -10.30 -24.72
C GLY A 185 10.00 -9.47 -25.99
N LEU A 186 9.09 -8.49 -26.02
CA LEU A 186 8.87 -7.65 -27.20
C LEU A 186 10.07 -6.74 -27.54
N PHE A 187 10.84 -6.33 -26.54
CA PHE A 187 11.97 -5.42 -26.73
C PHE A 187 13.35 -6.10 -26.73
N SER A 188 13.42 -7.40 -26.39
CA SER A 188 14.70 -8.11 -26.27
C SER A 188 15.19 -8.67 -27.61
N PRO A 189 16.45 -8.42 -28.01
CA PRO A 189 17.05 -9.11 -29.16
C PRO A 189 17.19 -10.63 -28.92
N TYR A 190 17.01 -11.09 -27.68
CA TYR A 190 17.05 -12.50 -27.26
C TYR A 190 15.68 -13.04 -26.86
N GLN A 191 14.58 -12.46 -27.37
CA GLN A 191 13.19 -12.82 -27.05
C GLN A 191 12.95 -14.34 -27.01
N LYS A 192 13.41 -15.09 -28.01
CA LYS A 192 13.18 -16.54 -28.10
C LYS A 192 13.87 -17.31 -26.97
N THR A 193 15.08 -16.90 -26.59
CA THR A 193 15.85 -17.52 -25.51
C THR A 193 15.24 -17.18 -24.15
N LEU A 194 14.87 -15.92 -23.93
CA LEU A 194 14.19 -15.46 -22.71
C LEU A 194 12.86 -16.18 -22.52
N LYS A 195 12.03 -16.25 -23.57
CA LYS A 195 10.76 -16.98 -23.54
C LYS A 195 10.99 -18.46 -23.22
N ALA A 196 11.97 -19.09 -23.86
CA ALA A 196 12.28 -20.49 -23.60
C ALA A 196 12.73 -20.75 -22.16
N VAL A 197 13.56 -19.88 -21.55
CA VAL A 197 14.05 -20.05 -20.17
C VAL A 197 12.96 -19.88 -19.11
N LEU A 198 11.94 -19.06 -19.41
CA LEU A 198 10.81 -18.77 -18.53
C LEU A 198 9.65 -19.79 -18.67
N GLU A 199 9.71 -20.71 -19.65
CA GLU A 199 8.77 -21.84 -19.72
C GLU A 199 9.04 -22.83 -18.58
N GLU A 200 8.01 -23.25 -17.84
CA GLU A 200 8.13 -24.25 -16.75
C GLU A 200 8.80 -25.55 -17.23
N ASP A 201 8.65 -25.87 -18.51
CA ASP A 201 9.19 -27.07 -19.15
C ASP A 201 10.63 -26.93 -19.66
N TYR A 202 11.25 -25.75 -19.56
CA TYR A 202 12.61 -25.50 -20.03
C TYR A 202 13.62 -26.50 -19.45
N CYS A 203 13.55 -26.69 -18.13
CA CYS A 203 14.44 -27.58 -17.41
C CYS A 203 14.23 -29.06 -17.77
N LYS A 204 13.04 -29.45 -18.24
CA LYS A 204 12.72 -30.84 -18.66
C LYS A 204 13.53 -31.30 -19.87
N ARG A 205 14.13 -30.39 -20.63
CA ARG A 205 15.00 -30.69 -21.79
C ARG A 205 16.38 -31.22 -21.38
N TYR A 206 16.75 -31.09 -20.11
CA TYR A 206 18.02 -31.55 -19.55
C TYR A 206 17.81 -32.77 -18.64
N GLN A 207 18.87 -33.54 -18.37
CA GLN A 207 18.84 -34.69 -17.45
C GLN A 207 19.93 -34.59 -16.37
N GLY A 208 19.71 -35.26 -15.24
CA GLY A 208 20.65 -35.29 -14.11
C GLY A 208 20.90 -33.91 -13.50
N GLN A 209 22.14 -33.67 -13.05
CA GLN A 209 22.56 -32.41 -12.41
C GLN A 209 22.35 -31.17 -13.29
N VAL A 210 22.38 -31.33 -14.63
CA VAL A 210 22.14 -30.22 -15.56
C VAL A 210 20.68 -29.76 -15.52
N ARG A 211 19.74 -30.68 -15.27
CA ARG A 211 18.32 -30.34 -15.05
C ARG A 211 18.13 -29.55 -13.76
N GLU A 212 18.81 -29.95 -12.69
CA GLU A 212 18.77 -29.25 -11.41
C GLU A 212 19.37 -27.84 -11.52
N LEU A 213 20.51 -27.70 -12.19
CA LEU A 213 21.13 -26.41 -12.47
C LEU A 213 20.22 -25.51 -13.34
N ALA A 214 19.64 -26.05 -14.40
CA ALA A 214 18.72 -25.30 -15.27
C ALA A 214 17.47 -24.83 -14.51
N LYS A 215 16.92 -25.70 -13.64
CA LYS A 215 15.79 -25.35 -12.78
C LYS A 215 16.16 -24.22 -11.80
N ALA A 216 17.29 -24.35 -11.09
CA ALA A 216 17.75 -23.33 -10.15
C ALA A 216 18.01 -21.98 -10.85
N LEU A 217 18.58 -21.98 -12.05
CA LEU A 217 18.78 -20.76 -12.83
C LEU A 217 17.46 -20.10 -13.25
N THR A 218 16.46 -20.89 -13.67
CA THR A 218 15.12 -20.38 -13.97
C THR A 218 14.46 -19.76 -12.73
N GLU A 219 14.51 -20.45 -11.58
CA GLU A 219 13.93 -19.96 -10.32
C GLU A 219 14.59 -18.66 -9.84
N VAL A 220 15.93 -18.57 -9.91
CA VAL A 220 16.68 -17.35 -9.57
C VAL A 220 16.35 -16.21 -10.54
N ALA A 221 16.29 -16.48 -11.85
CA ALA A 221 15.95 -15.47 -12.84
C ALA A 221 14.53 -14.91 -12.64
N MET A 222 13.56 -15.79 -12.35
CA MET A 222 12.19 -15.40 -12.01
C MET A 222 12.13 -14.60 -10.72
N SER A 223 12.88 -14.99 -9.69
CA SER A 223 12.92 -14.30 -8.40
C SER A 223 13.52 -12.89 -8.52
N ILE A 224 14.61 -12.74 -9.27
CA ILE A 224 15.22 -11.43 -9.54
C ILE A 224 14.26 -10.55 -10.36
N GLY A 225 13.62 -11.12 -11.39
CA GLY A 225 12.61 -10.44 -12.18
C GLY A 225 11.42 -9.97 -11.33
N ALA A 226 10.93 -10.83 -10.43
CA ALA A 226 9.83 -10.52 -9.53
C ALA A 226 10.19 -9.44 -8.52
N ALA A 227 11.35 -9.54 -7.88
CA ALA A 227 11.84 -8.52 -6.96
C ALA A 227 12.00 -7.18 -7.67
N SER A 228 12.65 -7.15 -8.85
CA SER A 228 12.86 -5.92 -9.63
C SER A 228 11.53 -5.28 -10.05
N THR A 229 10.60 -6.08 -10.59
CA THR A 229 9.29 -5.58 -11.04
C THR A 229 8.46 -5.07 -9.88
N THR A 230 8.37 -5.82 -8.78
CA THR A 230 7.62 -5.39 -7.58
C THR A 230 8.19 -4.08 -7.03
N MET A 231 9.52 -3.96 -6.94
CA MET A 231 10.20 -2.77 -6.44
C MET A 231 10.01 -1.53 -7.34
N GLN A 232 9.63 -1.66 -8.61
CA GLN A 232 9.33 -0.51 -9.48
C GLN A 232 8.01 0.17 -9.11
N PHE A 233 7.07 -0.56 -8.54
CA PHE A 233 5.76 -0.04 -8.14
C PHE A 233 5.74 0.56 -6.73
N LEU A 234 6.87 0.48 -6.02
CA LEU A 234 7.05 0.98 -4.66
C LEU A 234 7.89 2.26 -4.66
N ASN A 235 7.49 3.24 -3.87
CA ASN A 235 8.30 4.41 -3.56
C ASN A 235 9.40 4.05 -2.52
N ARG A 236 10.24 5.03 -2.15
CA ARG A 236 11.38 4.77 -1.26
C ARG A 236 10.97 4.26 0.13
N GLU A 237 9.90 4.80 0.70
CA GLU A 237 9.40 4.42 2.03
C GLU A 237 8.69 3.06 1.97
N GLU A 238 7.88 2.83 0.94
CA GLU A 238 7.19 1.55 0.70
C GLU A 238 8.17 0.40 0.50
N LYS A 239 9.34 0.63 -0.12
CA LYS A 239 10.42 -0.36 -0.21
C LYS A 239 10.95 -0.77 1.16
N ALA A 240 11.15 0.20 2.06
CA ALA A 240 11.62 -0.09 3.41
C ALA A 240 10.57 -0.86 4.22
N VAL A 241 9.28 -0.50 4.08
CA VAL A 241 8.16 -1.23 4.70
C VAL A 241 8.07 -2.66 4.15
N PHE A 242 8.11 -2.83 2.83
CA PHE A 242 8.08 -4.14 2.20
C PHE A 242 9.20 -5.05 2.71
N LEU A 243 10.44 -4.53 2.79
CA LEU A 243 11.56 -5.30 3.32
C LEU A 243 11.32 -5.74 4.78
N ARG A 244 10.83 -4.84 5.65
CA ARG A 244 10.49 -5.20 7.05
C ARG A 244 9.36 -6.23 7.14
N LEU A 245 8.39 -6.17 6.23
CA LEU A 245 7.29 -7.13 6.19
C LEU A 245 7.76 -8.51 5.76
N MET A 246 8.63 -8.57 4.75
CA MET A 246 9.15 -9.83 4.22
C MET A 246 10.16 -10.50 5.16
N THR A 247 10.89 -9.75 5.98
CA THR A 247 11.79 -10.32 7.00
C THR A 247 11.06 -10.66 8.31
N GLY A 248 9.87 -10.10 8.55
CA GLY A 248 9.17 -10.22 9.82
C GLY A 248 9.89 -9.53 10.99
N GLU A 249 10.97 -8.78 10.73
CA GLU A 249 11.79 -8.16 11.76
C GLU A 249 11.26 -6.78 12.16
N GLY A 250 11.38 -6.43 13.44
CA GLY A 250 11.10 -5.09 13.96
C GLY A 250 9.64 -4.81 14.30
N TRP A 251 8.78 -5.82 14.33
CA TRP A 251 7.39 -5.71 14.77
C TRP A 251 7.26 -6.01 16.26
N ARG A 252 6.37 -5.27 16.94
CA ARG A 252 6.18 -5.35 18.39
C ARG A 252 5.54 -6.67 18.84
N ASP A 253 4.58 -7.15 18.06
CA ASP A 253 3.85 -8.39 18.26
C ASP A 253 3.25 -8.89 16.94
N GLY A 254 2.62 -10.07 16.97
CA GLY A 254 1.98 -10.68 15.82
C GLY A 254 0.74 -9.92 15.31
N GLU A 255 0.08 -9.14 16.16
CA GLU A 255 -1.07 -8.32 15.77
C GLU A 255 -0.62 -7.14 14.91
N ALA A 256 0.41 -6.41 15.36
CA ALA A 256 1.01 -5.31 14.62
C ALA A 256 1.56 -5.77 13.26
N TYR A 257 2.22 -6.94 13.24
CA TYR A 257 2.71 -7.55 12.00
C TYR A 257 1.56 -7.91 11.04
N ALA A 258 0.54 -8.62 11.52
CA ALA A 258 -0.59 -9.02 10.70
C ALA A 258 -1.35 -7.82 10.15
N LYS A 259 -1.61 -6.81 10.99
CA LYS A 259 -2.20 -5.53 10.55
C LYS A 259 -1.40 -4.92 9.40
N ALA A 260 -0.08 -4.83 9.54
CA ALA A 260 0.77 -4.22 8.54
C ALA A 260 0.84 -5.05 7.23
N MET A 261 0.82 -6.38 7.30
CA MET A 261 0.87 -7.26 6.14
C MET A 261 -0.43 -7.21 5.31
N VAL A 262 -1.59 -7.45 5.96
CA VAL A 262 -2.92 -7.36 5.33
C VAL A 262 -3.06 -6.02 4.63
N HIS A 263 -2.62 -5.00 5.33
CA HIS A 263 -2.70 -3.65 4.86
C HIS A 263 -1.85 -3.38 3.62
N PHE A 264 -0.56 -3.74 3.66
CA PHE A 264 0.35 -3.56 2.55
C PHE A 264 -0.16 -4.28 1.30
N ALA A 265 -0.63 -5.53 1.46
CA ALA A 265 -1.15 -6.34 0.36
C ALA A 265 -2.33 -5.67 -0.35
N ILE A 266 -3.30 -5.15 0.42
CA ILE A 266 -4.49 -4.53 -0.16
C ILE A 266 -4.16 -3.20 -0.83
N MET A 267 -3.24 -2.41 -0.29
CA MET A 267 -2.82 -1.17 -0.95
C MET A 267 -2.02 -1.41 -2.20
N PHE A 268 -1.17 -2.43 -2.21
CA PHE A 268 -0.47 -2.84 -3.40
C PHE A 268 -1.47 -3.23 -4.48
N ALA A 269 -2.48 -4.06 -4.15
CA ALA A 269 -3.59 -4.42 -5.04
C ALA A 269 -4.32 -3.18 -5.60
N TRP A 270 -4.70 -2.28 -4.71
CA TRP A 270 -5.42 -1.06 -5.07
C TRP A 270 -4.59 -0.14 -5.97
N ARG A 271 -3.27 -0.02 -5.73
CA ARG A 271 -2.36 0.72 -6.62
C ARG A 271 -2.35 0.12 -8.02
N ILE A 272 -2.22 -1.20 -8.13
CA ILE A 272 -2.25 -1.89 -9.43
C ILE A 272 -3.56 -1.62 -10.18
N GLU A 273 -4.71 -1.64 -9.49
CA GLU A 273 -5.99 -1.28 -10.10
C GLU A 273 -6.03 0.19 -10.57
N THR A 274 -5.58 1.13 -9.75
CA THR A 274 -5.62 2.57 -10.08
C THR A 274 -4.70 2.97 -11.24
N LEU A 275 -3.64 2.19 -11.46
CA LEU A 275 -2.75 2.33 -12.61
C LEU A 275 -3.33 1.68 -13.89
N GLY A 276 -4.52 1.08 -13.81
CA GLY A 276 -5.15 0.34 -14.91
C GLY A 276 -4.43 -0.97 -15.25
N LEU A 277 -3.51 -1.43 -14.39
CA LEU A 277 -2.71 -2.62 -14.66
C LEU A 277 -3.50 -3.90 -14.39
N ALA A 278 -4.49 -3.88 -13.49
CA ALA A 278 -5.31 -5.05 -13.17
C ALA A 278 -6.05 -5.62 -14.39
N GLU A 279 -6.46 -4.77 -15.34
CA GLU A 279 -7.08 -5.20 -16.60
C GLU A 279 -6.09 -5.97 -17.48
N LEU A 280 -4.83 -5.55 -17.47
CA LEU A 280 -3.73 -6.18 -18.22
C LEU A 280 -3.21 -7.47 -17.58
N LEU A 281 -3.61 -7.74 -16.34
CA LEU A 281 -3.22 -8.97 -15.64
C LEU A 281 -4.04 -10.17 -16.07
N HIS A 282 -5.21 -10.01 -16.70
CA HIS A 282 -5.97 -11.16 -17.20
C HIS A 282 -5.22 -11.86 -18.32
N LYS A 283 -5.18 -13.19 -18.28
CA LYS A 283 -4.74 -14.00 -19.42
C LYS A 283 -5.85 -13.98 -20.47
N GLU A 284 -5.50 -13.67 -21.73
CA GLU A 284 -6.38 -13.85 -22.90
C GLU A 284 -6.69 -15.33 -23.15
#